data_AF-A0A2V7AA74-F1
#
_entry.id   AF-A0A2V7AA74-F1
#
_cell.length_a   1.000
_cell.length_b   1.000
_cell.length_c   1.000
_cell.angle_alpha   90.00
_cell.angle_beta   90.00
_cell.angle_gamma   90.00
#
_symmetry.space_group_name_H-M   'P 1'
#
loop_
_entity.id
_entity.type
_entity.pdbx_description
1 polymer ?
#
loop_
_entity_poly.entity_id
_entity_poly.type
_entity_poly.pdbx_seq_one_letter_code
_entity_poly.pdbx_strand_id
1 'polypeptide(L)'
;MKFTLRLVSAIWLSVMLVIGIFAYLQIREERGRLVGDLQRRAMLITEGLSDAIEASSAKQSPAAIERLVKKFGQAQRGVVVYDRFATLRFASPDVAPILPPSLPEVTEAISRNSPTQGFRVLGDRTRFIYATPLMADDQPVGAIAVLQDASHLEHAEWDRWSYNAVRFLVLALVISVIIALIVKFSITRPMAEISQWTRALRSGRPVPPPRNVADANMFGPLALEVSRLARSMQRAQAAAEQEAALRLAGESIWTEERLKQFVQMQMNGRLLVVVSNREPVSHVWRGGQIHAQAPASGLVTAMDPVMRACGGVWVAHGSGDADRETVDGRGRIGVPVDDPRYTLRRVWLTKEEEQGYYSGFSNEGLWPL
;
A
#
# COMPACT_ATOMS: atom_id res chain seq x y z
N MET A 1 12.29 -5.10 -14.92
CA MET A 1 11.80 -6.47 -15.27
C MET A 1 11.83 -7.44 -14.09
N LYS A 2 12.93 -7.59 -13.32
CA LYS A 2 12.98 -8.56 -12.21
C LYS A 2 11.96 -8.29 -11.08
N PHE A 3 11.70 -7.02 -10.73
CA PHE A 3 10.72 -6.66 -9.70
C PHE A 3 9.28 -6.91 -10.12
N THR A 4 8.90 -6.50 -11.34
CA THR A 4 7.56 -6.72 -11.89
C THR A 4 7.26 -8.21 -12.05
N LEU A 5 8.24 -9.01 -12.48
CA LEU A 5 8.10 -10.46 -12.57
C LEU A 5 7.84 -11.09 -11.20
N ARG A 6 8.58 -10.68 -10.16
CA ARG A 6 8.40 -11.17 -8.77
C ARG A 6 7.03 -10.82 -8.20
N LEU A 7 6.55 -9.60 -8.42
CA LEU A 7 5.23 -9.17 -7.95
C LEU A 7 4.11 -9.95 -8.65
N VAL A 8 4.17 -10.06 -9.99
CA VAL A 8 3.19 -10.81 -10.77
C VAL A 8 3.21 -12.29 -10.38
N SER A 9 4.38 -12.90 -10.19
CA SER A 9 4.48 -14.29 -9.75
C SER A 9 3.93 -14.49 -8.33
N ALA A 10 4.18 -13.55 -7.41
CA ALA A 10 3.65 -13.64 -6.05
C ALA A 10 2.12 -13.56 -6.02
N ILE A 11 1.53 -12.63 -6.78
CA ILE A 11 0.07 -12.52 -6.88
C ILE A 11 -0.51 -13.78 -7.54
N TRP A 12 0.11 -14.26 -8.62
CA TRP A 12 -0.33 -15.46 -9.30
C TRP A 12 -0.28 -16.70 -8.40
N LEU A 13 0.78 -16.84 -7.61
CA LEU A 13 0.94 -17.93 -6.64
C LEU A 13 -0.11 -17.85 -5.52
N SER A 14 -0.40 -16.66 -5.01
CA SER A 14 -1.48 -16.46 -4.02
C SER A 14 -2.86 -16.80 -4.59
N VAL A 15 -3.15 -16.39 -5.83
CA VAL A 15 -4.42 -16.71 -6.50
C VAL A 15 -4.55 -18.22 -6.70
N MET A 16 -3.49 -18.88 -7.16
CA MET A 16 -3.46 -20.33 -7.34
C MET A 16 -3.65 -21.09 -6.02
N LEU A 17 -3.06 -20.59 -4.93
CA LEU A 17 -3.24 -21.15 -3.59
C LEU A 17 -4.69 -21.04 -3.11
N VAL A 18 -5.29 -19.85 -3.22
CA VAL A 18 -6.69 -19.62 -2.80
C VAL A 18 -7.65 -20.51 -3.60
N ILE A 19 -7.44 -20.62 -4.91
CA ILE A 19 -8.23 -21.49 -5.78
C ILE A 19 -8.10 -22.96 -5.37
N GLY A 20 -6.86 -23.42 -5.11
CA GLY A 20 -6.61 -24.80 -4.69
C GLY A 20 -7.28 -25.14 -3.35
N ILE A 21 -7.20 -24.22 -2.38
CA ILE A 21 -7.88 -24.37 -1.09
C ILE A 21 -9.40 -24.43 -1.29
N PHE A 22 -9.97 -23.52 -2.08
CA PHE A 22 -11.41 -23.49 -2.32
C PHE A 22 -11.90 -24.78 -3.01
N ALA A 23 -11.17 -25.27 -4.01
CA ALA A 23 -11.48 -26.53 -4.69
C ALA A 23 -11.49 -27.71 -3.71
N TYR A 24 -10.48 -27.78 -2.84
CA TYR A 24 -10.37 -28.81 -1.82
C TYR A 24 -11.54 -28.76 -0.82
N LEU A 25 -11.88 -27.57 -0.33
CA LEU A 25 -13.00 -27.37 0.59
C LEU A 25 -14.34 -27.76 -0.07
N GLN A 26 -14.56 -27.35 -1.32
CA GLN A 26 -15.77 -27.66 -2.07
C GLN A 26 -15.93 -29.18 -2.27
N ILE A 27 -14.85 -29.90 -2.60
CA ILE A 27 -14.88 -31.37 -2.74
C ILE A 27 -15.18 -32.03 -1.40
N ARG A 28 -14.58 -31.54 -0.31
CA ARG A 28 -14.80 -32.08 1.04
C ARG A 28 -16.25 -31.90 1.49
N GLU A 29 -16.83 -30.74 1.23
CA GLU A 29 -18.23 -30.44 1.55
C GLU A 29 -19.19 -31.29 0.72
N GLU A 30 -18.93 -31.42 -0.58
CA GLU A 30 -19.70 -32.26 -1.50
C GLU A 30 -19.69 -33.74 -1.07
N ARG A 31 -18.51 -34.26 -0.72
CA ARG A 31 -18.36 -35.64 -0.22
C ARG A 31 -19.13 -35.83 1.09
N GLY A 32 -19.05 -34.87 2.02
CA GLY A 32 -19.82 -34.90 3.27
C GLY A 32 -21.33 -34.96 3.03
N ARG A 33 -21.83 -34.15 2.09
CA ARG A 33 -23.25 -34.15 1.68
C ARG A 33 -23.68 -35.50 1.12
N LEU A 34 -22.92 -36.08 0.18
CA LEU A 34 -23.25 -37.38 -0.44
C LEU A 34 -23.27 -38.52 0.59
N VAL A 35 -22.29 -38.54 1.51
CA VAL A 35 -22.25 -39.53 2.60
C VAL A 35 -23.44 -39.36 3.54
N GLY A 36 -23.79 -38.12 3.91
CA GLY A 36 -24.96 -37.84 4.75
C GLY A 36 -26.29 -38.26 4.10
N ASP A 37 -26.41 -38.15 2.77
CA ASP A 37 -27.58 -38.61 2.03
C ASP A 37 -27.67 -40.14 1.98
N LEU A 38 -26.54 -40.85 1.79
CA LEU A 38 -26.49 -42.31 1.89
C LEU A 38 -26.89 -42.78 3.28
N GLN A 39 -26.34 -42.16 4.33
CA GLN A 39 -26.65 -42.46 5.73
C GLN A 39 -28.14 -42.26 6.02
N ARG A 40 -28.72 -41.10 5.67
CA ARG A 40 -30.16 -40.83 5.89
C ARG A 40 -31.05 -41.83 5.17
N ARG A 41 -30.74 -42.14 3.91
CA ARG A 41 -31.50 -43.14 3.14
C ARG A 41 -31.40 -44.52 3.78
N ALA A 42 -30.20 -44.94 4.19
CA ALA A 42 -29.99 -46.24 4.81
C ALA A 42 -30.72 -46.36 6.15
N MET A 43 -30.64 -45.33 7.01
CA MET A 43 -31.33 -45.25 8.30
C MET A 43 -32.85 -45.42 8.16
N LEU A 44 -33.49 -44.67 7.26
CA LEU A 44 -34.94 -44.75 7.03
C LEU A 44 -35.40 -46.14 6.58
N ILE A 45 -34.55 -46.86 5.83
CA ILE A 45 -34.86 -48.21 5.35
C ILE A 45 -34.67 -49.22 6.47
N THR A 46 -33.57 -49.12 7.23
CA THR A 46 -33.32 -50.02 8.35
C THR A 46 -34.38 -49.86 9.42
N GLU A 47 -34.76 -48.63 9.81
CA GLU A 47 -35.82 -48.42 10.81
C GLU A 47 -37.15 -49.02 10.36
N GLY A 48 -37.60 -48.69 9.14
CA GLY A 48 -38.87 -49.23 8.63
C GLY A 48 -38.88 -50.75 8.43
N LEU A 49 -37.72 -51.38 8.20
CA LEU A 49 -37.61 -52.82 8.02
C LEU A 49 -37.34 -53.58 9.33
N SER A 50 -36.64 -52.97 10.28
CA SER A 50 -36.42 -53.53 11.62
C SER A 50 -37.75 -53.84 12.28
N ASP A 51 -38.67 -52.86 12.35
CA ASP A 51 -40.00 -53.05 12.94
C ASP A 51 -40.77 -54.21 12.28
N ALA A 52 -40.71 -54.30 10.95
CA ALA A 52 -41.40 -55.34 10.18
C ALA A 52 -40.77 -56.73 10.38
N ILE A 53 -39.44 -56.80 10.51
CA ILE A 53 -38.70 -58.04 10.72
C ILE A 53 -38.86 -58.52 12.16
N GLU A 54 -38.78 -57.63 13.15
CA GLU A 54 -39.00 -57.96 14.57
C GLU A 54 -40.39 -58.54 14.79
N ALA A 55 -41.43 -57.90 14.23
CA ALA A 55 -42.80 -58.41 14.28
C ALA A 55 -42.97 -59.79 13.59
N SER A 56 -42.25 -60.02 12.49
CA SER A 56 -42.29 -61.29 11.75
C SER A 56 -41.47 -62.40 12.41
N SER A 57 -40.41 -62.02 13.12
CA SER A 57 -39.53 -62.88 13.92
C SER A 57 -40.26 -63.39 15.17
N ALA A 58 -40.99 -62.51 15.86
CA ALA A 58 -41.86 -62.90 16.99
C ALA A 58 -42.91 -63.95 16.58
N LYS A 59 -43.39 -63.88 15.34
CA LYS A 59 -44.34 -64.86 14.75
C LYS A 59 -43.65 -66.10 14.15
N GLN A 60 -42.33 -66.24 14.30
CA GLN A 60 -41.52 -67.34 13.76
C GLN A 60 -41.78 -67.65 12.28
N SER A 61 -41.93 -66.60 11.46
CA SER A 61 -42.31 -66.74 10.04
C SER A 61 -41.14 -66.43 9.10
N PRO A 62 -40.18 -67.35 8.89
CA PRO A 62 -38.99 -67.10 8.07
C PRO A 62 -39.33 -66.73 6.62
N ALA A 63 -40.42 -67.29 6.07
CA ALA A 63 -40.89 -66.95 4.73
C ALA A 63 -41.37 -65.49 4.59
N ALA A 64 -41.84 -64.86 5.68
CA ALA A 64 -42.25 -63.45 5.66
C ALA A 64 -41.02 -62.53 5.61
N ILE A 65 -39.98 -62.84 6.39
CA ILE A 65 -38.70 -62.12 6.40
C ILE A 65 -38.03 -62.21 5.04
N GLU A 66 -38.01 -63.39 4.42
CA GLU A 66 -37.42 -63.57 3.08
C GLU A 66 -38.14 -62.72 2.01
N ARG A 67 -39.48 -62.66 2.04
CA ARG A 67 -40.26 -61.82 1.12
C ARG A 67 -39.98 -60.33 1.33
N LEU A 68 -39.85 -59.89 2.58
CA LEU A 68 -39.49 -58.50 2.90
C LEU A 68 -38.10 -58.16 2.35
N VAL A 69 -37.09 -58.99 2.64
CA VAL A 69 -35.72 -58.80 2.14
C VAL A 69 -35.66 -58.78 0.61
N LYS A 70 -36.40 -59.67 -0.06
CA LYS A 70 -36.51 -59.68 -1.54
C LYS A 70 -37.23 -58.46 -2.10
N LYS A 71 -38.29 -57.98 -1.43
CA LYS A 71 -39.08 -56.82 -1.89
C LYS A 71 -38.33 -55.50 -1.75
N PHE A 72 -37.53 -55.34 -0.68
CA PHE A 72 -36.76 -54.13 -0.42
C PHE A 72 -35.36 -54.15 -1.02
N GLY A 73 -34.89 -55.31 -1.51
CA GLY A 73 -33.72 -55.42 -2.37
C GLY A 73 -33.99 -54.87 -3.77
N GLN A 74 -33.07 -54.05 -4.28
CA GLN A 74 -33.08 -53.49 -5.63
C GLN A 74 -31.65 -53.48 -6.20
N ALA A 75 -31.50 -53.26 -7.51
CA ALA A 75 -30.21 -53.30 -8.20
C ALA A 75 -29.09 -52.40 -7.60
N GLN A 76 -29.45 -51.32 -6.89
CA GLN A 76 -28.50 -50.42 -6.20
C GLN A 76 -28.55 -50.52 -4.67
N ARG A 77 -29.38 -51.42 -4.14
CA ARG A 77 -29.66 -51.55 -2.71
C ARG A 77 -29.79 -53.01 -2.31
N GLY A 78 -28.80 -53.50 -1.58
CA GLY A 78 -28.88 -54.78 -0.91
C GLY A 78 -29.50 -54.67 0.48
N VAL A 79 -30.33 -55.64 0.84
CA VAL A 79 -30.79 -55.84 2.22
C VAL A 79 -30.34 -57.21 2.67
N VAL A 80 -29.83 -57.29 3.90
CA VAL A 80 -29.26 -58.50 4.46
C VAL A 80 -29.65 -58.60 5.94
N VAL A 81 -29.99 -59.80 6.39
CA VAL A 81 -30.36 -60.10 7.76
C VAL A 81 -29.44 -61.18 8.31
N TYR A 82 -28.87 -60.89 9.48
CA TYR A 82 -27.95 -61.74 10.21
C TYR A 82 -28.58 -62.19 11.54
N ASP A 83 -28.17 -63.36 12.02
CA ASP A 83 -28.52 -63.82 13.36
C ASP A 83 -27.65 -63.20 14.46
N ARG A 84 -27.92 -63.56 15.72
CA ARG A 84 -27.17 -63.09 16.89
C ARG A 84 -25.67 -63.41 16.89
N PHE A 85 -25.23 -64.35 16.05
CA PHE A 85 -23.83 -64.74 15.89
C PHE A 85 -23.18 -64.09 14.66
N ALA A 86 -23.86 -63.10 14.06
CA ALA A 86 -23.47 -62.46 12.80
C ALA A 86 -23.38 -63.47 11.63
N THR A 87 -24.16 -64.55 11.66
CA THR A 87 -24.28 -65.51 10.56
C THR A 87 -25.37 -65.06 9.59
N LEU A 88 -25.09 -65.11 8.30
CA LEU A 88 -26.02 -64.74 7.24
C LEU A 88 -27.26 -65.64 7.25
N ARG A 89 -28.47 -65.05 7.38
CA ARG A 89 -29.75 -65.78 7.32
C ARG A 89 -30.52 -65.51 6.04
N PHE A 90 -30.64 -64.25 5.67
CA PHE A 90 -31.36 -63.83 4.47
C PHE A 90 -30.58 -62.72 3.77
N ALA A 91 -30.51 -62.79 2.44
CA ALA A 91 -29.91 -61.75 1.62
C ALA A 91 -30.79 -61.50 0.40
N SER A 92 -30.85 -60.24 -0.03
CA SER A 92 -31.44 -59.91 -1.33
C SER A 92 -30.62 -60.55 -2.47
N PRO A 93 -31.26 -60.95 -3.59
CA PRO A 93 -30.60 -61.71 -4.66
C PRO A 93 -29.38 -61.00 -5.26
N ASP A 94 -29.43 -59.67 -5.33
CA ASP A 94 -28.38 -58.82 -5.91
C ASP A 94 -27.07 -58.81 -5.10
N VAL A 95 -27.12 -59.20 -3.83
CA VAL A 95 -25.96 -59.10 -2.91
C VAL A 95 -25.55 -60.44 -2.30
N ALA A 96 -26.43 -61.44 -2.32
CA ALA A 96 -26.14 -62.79 -1.85
C ALA A 96 -24.81 -63.38 -2.39
N PRO A 97 -24.46 -63.28 -3.70
CA PRO A 97 -23.25 -63.91 -4.22
C PRO A 97 -21.94 -63.19 -3.90
N ILE A 98 -22.01 -61.94 -3.42
CA ILE A 98 -20.84 -61.06 -3.24
C ILE A 98 -20.58 -60.71 -1.77
N LEU A 99 -21.39 -61.25 -0.85
CA LEU A 99 -21.25 -61.01 0.58
C LEU A 99 -20.11 -61.86 1.17
N PRO A 100 -19.22 -61.28 1.98
CA PRO A 100 -18.25 -62.03 2.76
C PRO A 100 -18.95 -62.83 3.88
N PRO A 101 -18.27 -63.84 4.44
CA PRO A 101 -18.82 -64.67 5.51
C PRO A 101 -19.22 -63.89 6.76
N SER A 102 -18.52 -62.79 7.05
CA SER A 102 -18.81 -61.88 8.14
C SER A 102 -18.60 -60.43 7.71
N LEU A 103 -19.40 -59.53 8.28
CA LEU A 103 -19.27 -58.09 8.13
C LEU A 103 -18.94 -57.49 9.50
N PRO A 104 -17.77 -56.83 9.67
CA PRO A 104 -17.38 -56.21 10.93
C PRO A 104 -18.43 -55.21 11.45
N GLU A 105 -19.05 -54.46 10.55
CA GLU A 105 -20.07 -53.46 10.87
C GLU A 105 -21.27 -54.14 11.54
N VAL A 106 -21.68 -55.32 11.06
CA VAL A 106 -22.77 -56.11 11.64
C VAL A 106 -22.41 -56.67 13.01
N THR A 107 -21.22 -57.27 13.14
CA THR A 107 -20.74 -57.78 14.43
C THR A 107 -20.64 -56.68 15.47
N GLU A 108 -20.14 -55.50 15.07
CA GLU A 108 -20.03 -54.34 15.93
C GLU A 108 -21.41 -53.80 16.33
N ALA A 109 -22.37 -53.74 15.41
CA ALA A 109 -23.74 -53.32 15.70
C ALA A 109 -24.44 -54.21 16.74
N ILE A 110 -24.29 -55.53 16.62
CA ILE A 110 -24.83 -56.50 17.58
C ILE A 110 -24.15 -56.33 18.95
N SER A 111 -22.81 -56.21 18.97
CA SER A 111 -22.04 -56.11 20.22
C SER A 111 -22.26 -54.80 20.99
N ARG A 112 -22.39 -53.67 20.28
CA ARG A 112 -22.57 -52.34 20.86
C ARG A 112 -24.03 -51.99 21.11
N ASN A 113 -24.94 -52.82 20.61
CA ASN A 113 -26.38 -52.55 20.59
C ASN A 113 -26.71 -51.14 20.02
N SER A 114 -26.05 -50.78 18.92
CA SER A 114 -26.16 -49.46 18.31
C SER A 114 -25.90 -49.54 16.80
N PRO A 115 -26.52 -48.69 15.97
CA PRO A 115 -26.24 -48.67 14.54
C PRO A 115 -24.77 -48.35 14.23
N THR A 116 -24.22 -49.06 13.25
CA THR A 116 -22.85 -48.84 12.76
C THR A 116 -22.86 -48.63 11.26
N GLN A 117 -21.79 -48.00 10.76
CA GLN A 117 -21.67 -47.71 9.34
C GLN A 117 -20.23 -47.85 8.85
N GLY A 118 -20.07 -48.18 7.58
CA GLY A 118 -18.75 -48.35 6.97
C GLY A 118 -18.79 -48.36 5.44
N PHE A 119 -17.63 -48.19 4.83
CA PHE A 119 -17.43 -48.37 3.40
C PHE A 119 -16.61 -49.62 3.16
N ARG A 120 -17.07 -50.50 2.26
CA ARG A 120 -16.37 -51.71 1.87
C ARG A 120 -16.42 -51.91 0.37
N VAL A 121 -15.34 -52.43 -0.19
CA VAL A 121 -15.34 -52.94 -1.55
C VAL A 121 -15.96 -54.34 -1.51
N LEU A 122 -17.09 -54.51 -2.21
CA LEU A 122 -17.82 -55.77 -2.28
C LEU A 122 -18.08 -56.12 -3.74
N GLY A 123 -17.48 -57.23 -4.19
CA GLY A 123 -17.35 -57.52 -5.62
C GLY A 123 -16.44 -56.48 -6.28
N ASP A 124 -16.95 -55.76 -7.28
CA ASP A 124 -16.23 -54.74 -8.06
C ASP A 124 -16.70 -53.30 -7.77
N ARG A 125 -17.41 -53.09 -6.66
CA ARG A 125 -17.95 -51.76 -6.30
C ARG A 125 -17.75 -51.45 -4.82
N THR A 126 -17.42 -50.20 -4.53
CA THR A 126 -17.48 -49.66 -3.18
C THR A 126 -18.93 -49.49 -2.77
N ARG A 127 -19.29 -50.05 -1.61
CA ARG A 127 -20.65 -49.99 -1.05
C ARG A 127 -20.62 -49.39 0.35
N PHE A 128 -21.61 -48.56 0.61
CA PHE A 128 -21.90 -48.06 1.95
C PHE A 128 -22.76 -49.07 2.68
N ILE A 129 -22.30 -49.51 3.86
CA ILE A 129 -22.97 -50.48 4.71
C ILE A 129 -23.48 -49.73 5.94
N TYR A 130 -24.76 -49.87 6.22
CA TYR A 130 -25.39 -49.39 7.44
C TYR A 130 -26.05 -50.57 8.14
N ALA A 131 -25.56 -50.92 9.33
CA ALA A 131 -26.05 -52.05 10.10
C ALA A 131 -26.77 -51.56 11.36
N THR A 132 -27.92 -52.16 11.67
CA THR A 132 -28.73 -51.85 12.85
C THR A 132 -29.07 -53.16 13.57
N PRO A 133 -28.89 -53.26 14.90
CA PRO A 133 -29.26 -54.45 15.64
C PRO A 133 -30.78 -54.63 15.61
N LEU A 134 -31.23 -55.89 15.55
CA LEU A 134 -32.64 -56.29 15.68
C LEU A 134 -32.87 -56.74 17.11
N MET A 135 -33.93 -56.21 17.73
CA MET A 135 -34.22 -56.37 19.14
C MET A 135 -35.44 -57.26 19.34
N ALA A 136 -35.39 -58.14 20.35
CA ALA A 136 -36.56 -58.82 20.89
C ALA A 136 -36.42 -58.87 22.40
N ASP A 137 -37.45 -58.43 23.13
CA ASP A 137 -37.43 -58.33 24.60
C ASP A 137 -36.16 -57.65 25.16
N ASP A 138 -35.75 -56.55 24.52
CA ASP A 138 -34.57 -55.75 24.88
C ASP A 138 -33.22 -56.48 24.74
N GLN A 139 -33.18 -57.57 23.98
CA GLN A 139 -31.96 -58.33 23.66
C GLN A 139 -31.70 -58.34 22.14
N PRO A 140 -30.44 -58.21 21.69
CA PRO A 140 -30.11 -58.29 20.27
C PRO A 140 -30.23 -59.73 19.77
N VAL A 141 -31.24 -59.98 18.95
CA VAL A 141 -31.52 -61.29 18.34
C VAL A 141 -30.88 -61.45 16.95
N GLY A 142 -30.36 -60.36 16.40
CA GLY A 142 -29.64 -60.33 15.13
C GLY A 142 -29.33 -58.90 14.70
N ALA A 143 -29.07 -58.72 13.40
CA ALA A 143 -28.90 -57.39 12.83
C ALA A 143 -29.36 -57.37 11.37
N ILE A 144 -29.85 -56.21 10.95
CA ILE A 144 -30.12 -55.90 9.56
C ILE A 144 -28.99 -55.01 9.02
N ALA A 145 -28.50 -55.32 7.83
CA ALA A 145 -27.56 -54.49 7.10
C ALA A 145 -28.16 -54.06 5.75
N VAL A 146 -28.11 -52.76 5.48
CA VAL A 146 -28.44 -52.19 4.18
C VAL A 146 -27.15 -51.80 3.48
N LEU A 147 -26.97 -52.32 2.27
CA LEU A 147 -25.84 -52.04 1.41
C LEU A 147 -26.30 -51.13 0.27
N GLN A 148 -25.69 -49.97 0.12
CA GLN A 148 -25.98 -49.04 -0.98
C GLN A 148 -24.76 -48.86 -1.87
N ASP A 149 -24.99 -48.70 -3.17
CA ASP A 149 -23.91 -48.42 -4.12
C ASP A 149 -23.26 -47.06 -3.83
N ALA A 150 -21.98 -47.09 -3.48
CA ALA A 150 -21.15 -45.93 -3.16
C ALA A 150 -20.05 -45.71 -4.23
N SER A 151 -20.10 -46.41 -5.36
CA SER A 151 -19.14 -46.24 -6.48
C SER A 151 -19.08 -44.80 -7.00
N HIS A 152 -20.20 -44.08 -6.92
CA HIS A 152 -20.28 -42.66 -7.26
C HIS A 152 -19.41 -41.76 -6.36
N LEU A 153 -19.00 -42.21 -5.17
CA LEU A 153 -18.06 -41.47 -4.32
C LEU A 153 -16.61 -41.58 -4.82
N GLU A 154 -16.26 -42.65 -5.55
CA GLU A 154 -14.92 -42.85 -6.11
C GLU A 154 -14.82 -42.34 -7.54
N HIS A 155 -15.82 -42.60 -8.39
CA HIS A 155 -15.78 -42.22 -9.80
C HIS A 155 -16.14 -40.76 -10.07
N ALA A 156 -16.87 -40.11 -9.16
CA ALA A 156 -17.23 -38.70 -9.35
C ALA A 156 -16.10 -37.71 -9.00
N GLU A 157 -14.91 -38.20 -8.65
CA GLU A 157 -13.77 -37.34 -8.41
C GLU A 157 -13.15 -36.88 -9.75
N TRP A 158 -12.83 -37.76 -10.70
CA TRP A 158 -12.00 -37.40 -11.87
C TRP A 158 -12.67 -36.43 -12.87
N ASP A 159 -13.93 -36.65 -13.23
CA ASP A 159 -14.64 -35.77 -14.17
C ASP A 159 -14.85 -34.37 -13.59
N ARG A 160 -15.11 -34.27 -12.28
CA ARG A 160 -15.20 -32.98 -11.59
C ARG A 160 -13.84 -32.31 -11.45
N TRP A 161 -12.77 -33.08 -11.23
CA TRP A 161 -11.40 -32.56 -11.20
C TRP A 161 -11.03 -31.91 -12.52
N SER A 162 -11.31 -32.55 -13.66
CA SER A 162 -10.97 -31.98 -14.98
C SER A 162 -11.77 -30.72 -15.31
N TYR A 163 -13.09 -30.72 -15.07
CA TYR A 163 -13.94 -29.55 -15.29
C TYR A 163 -13.53 -28.35 -14.42
N ASN A 164 -13.32 -28.59 -13.12
CA ASN A 164 -12.88 -27.54 -12.21
C ASN A 164 -11.46 -27.07 -12.54
N ALA A 165 -10.55 -27.96 -12.93
CA ALA A 165 -9.21 -27.59 -13.36
C ALA A 165 -9.22 -26.65 -14.58
N VAL A 166 -10.05 -26.94 -15.58
CA VAL A 166 -10.20 -26.06 -16.76
C VAL A 166 -10.76 -24.70 -16.34
N ARG A 167 -11.81 -24.67 -15.53
CA ARG A 167 -12.40 -23.41 -15.03
C ARG A 167 -11.36 -22.57 -14.27
N PHE A 168 -10.56 -23.21 -13.42
CA PHE A 168 -9.50 -22.55 -12.66
C PHE A 168 -8.34 -22.06 -13.52
N LEU A 169 -7.96 -22.83 -14.54
CA LEU A 169 -6.95 -22.41 -15.52
C LEU A 169 -7.40 -21.15 -16.27
N VAL A 170 -8.66 -21.12 -16.72
CA VAL A 170 -9.25 -19.95 -17.39
C VAL A 170 -9.25 -18.75 -16.44
N LEU A 171 -9.68 -18.93 -15.19
CA LEU A 171 -9.69 -17.86 -14.19
C LEU A 171 -8.27 -17.31 -13.94
N ALA A 172 -7.29 -18.19 -13.76
CA ALA A 172 -5.89 -17.82 -13.55
C ALA A 172 -5.31 -17.07 -14.75
N LEU A 173 -5.67 -17.45 -15.98
CA LEU A 173 -5.25 -16.78 -17.21
C LEU A 173 -5.85 -15.36 -17.29
N VAL A 174 -7.16 -15.23 -17.06
CA VAL A 174 -7.85 -13.94 -17.06
C VAL A 174 -7.26 -12.98 -16.03
N ILE A 175 -7.05 -13.45 -14.80
CA ILE A 175 -6.44 -12.66 -13.73
C ILE A 175 -5.01 -12.25 -14.11
N SER A 176 -4.21 -13.16 -14.67
CA SER A 176 -2.85 -12.88 -15.14
C SER A 176 -2.83 -11.77 -16.21
N VAL A 177 -3.74 -11.85 -17.19
CA VAL A 177 -3.89 -10.81 -18.22
C VAL A 177 -4.28 -9.47 -17.61
N ILE A 178 -5.26 -9.44 -16.70
CA ILE A 178 -5.69 -8.21 -16.03
C ILE A 178 -4.52 -7.59 -15.25
N ILE A 179 -3.79 -8.39 -14.46
CA ILE A 179 -2.62 -7.90 -13.71
C ILE A 179 -1.55 -7.36 -14.66
N ALA A 180 -1.25 -8.07 -15.75
CA ALA A 180 -0.26 -7.63 -16.73
C ALA A 180 -0.66 -6.29 -17.38
N LEU A 181 -1.95 -6.12 -17.69
CA LEU A 181 -2.49 -4.86 -18.20
C LEU A 181 -2.37 -3.75 -17.14
N ILE A 182 -2.80 -3.99 -15.90
CA ILE A 182 -2.68 -3.01 -14.80
C ILE A 182 -1.22 -2.60 -14.62
N VAL A 183 -0.27 -3.53 -14.55
CA VAL A 183 1.16 -3.21 -14.38
C VAL A 183 1.71 -2.45 -15.61
N LYS A 184 1.28 -2.80 -16.82
CA LYS A 184 1.70 -2.12 -18.05
C LYS A 184 1.21 -0.68 -18.09
N PHE A 185 -0.05 -0.43 -17.74
CA PHE A 185 -0.67 0.91 -17.81
C PHE A 185 -0.41 1.77 -16.57
N SER A 186 -0.40 1.19 -15.38
CA SER A 186 -0.25 1.93 -14.11
C SER A 186 1.20 2.24 -13.75
N ILE A 187 2.14 1.35 -14.09
CA ILE A 187 3.55 1.50 -13.67
C ILE A 187 4.49 1.64 -14.87
N THR A 188 4.45 0.69 -15.80
CA THR A 188 5.51 0.54 -16.81
C THR A 188 5.49 1.68 -17.83
N ARG A 189 4.31 2.04 -18.35
CA ARG A 189 4.15 3.16 -19.29
C ARG A 189 4.51 4.52 -18.66
N PRO A 190 3.93 4.92 -17.50
CA PRO A 190 4.28 6.19 -16.87
C PRO A 190 5.78 6.32 -16.54
N MET A 191 6.43 5.25 -16.04
CA MET A 191 7.87 5.29 -15.77
C MET A 191 8.71 5.48 -17.04
N ALA A 192 8.32 4.88 -18.16
CA ALA A 192 9.01 5.07 -19.43
C ALA A 192 8.90 6.52 -19.91
N GLU A 193 7.70 7.11 -19.80
CA GLU A 193 7.45 8.53 -20.13
C GLU A 193 8.27 9.48 -19.24
N ILE A 194 8.32 9.25 -17.91
CA ILE A 194 9.15 10.04 -16.98
C ILE A 194 10.64 9.94 -17.34
N SER A 195 11.12 8.73 -17.65
CA SER A 195 12.52 8.52 -18.00
C SER A 195 12.90 9.25 -19.30
N GLN A 196 12.04 9.21 -20.31
CA GLN A 196 12.26 9.95 -21.55
C GLN A 196 12.18 11.46 -21.34
N TRP A 197 11.20 11.93 -20.55
CA TRP A 197 11.03 13.34 -20.21
C TRP A 197 12.23 13.89 -19.43
N THR A 198 12.70 13.19 -18.40
CA THR A 198 13.91 13.59 -17.66
C THR A 198 15.17 13.60 -18.53
N ARG A 199 15.29 12.66 -19.48
CA ARG A 199 16.40 12.65 -20.45
C ARG A 199 16.32 13.84 -21.42
N ALA A 200 15.12 14.23 -21.85
CA ALA A 200 14.90 15.41 -22.69
C ALA A 200 15.24 16.71 -21.95
N LEU A 201 14.83 16.83 -20.67
CA LEU A 201 15.18 17.95 -19.81
C LEU A 201 16.69 18.08 -19.60
N ARG A 202 17.40 16.96 -19.38
CA ARG A 202 18.86 16.96 -19.27
C ARG A 202 19.55 17.43 -20.55
N SER A 203 18.95 17.20 -21.71
CA SER A 203 19.47 17.65 -23.00
C SER A 203 19.15 19.12 -23.33
N GLY A 204 18.61 19.89 -22.39
CA GLY A 204 18.29 21.30 -22.57
C GLY A 204 17.03 21.58 -23.38
N ARG A 205 16.23 20.55 -23.71
CA ARG A 205 14.98 20.71 -24.46
C ARG A 205 13.84 21.05 -23.49
N PRO A 206 13.15 22.19 -23.66
CA PRO A 206 11.98 22.52 -22.85
C PRO A 206 10.80 21.65 -23.28
N VAL A 207 10.56 20.56 -22.55
CA VAL A 207 9.44 19.65 -22.81
C VAL A 207 8.49 19.68 -21.61
N PRO A 208 7.19 19.96 -21.79
CA PRO A 208 6.21 19.94 -20.70
C PRO A 208 6.07 18.52 -20.12
N PRO A 209 5.70 18.40 -18.83
CA PRO A 209 5.50 17.09 -18.21
C PRO A 209 4.39 16.31 -18.93
N PRO A 210 4.50 14.97 -19.06
CA PRO A 210 3.46 14.14 -19.67
C PRO A 210 2.15 14.24 -18.87
N ARG A 211 1.02 14.46 -19.56
CA ARG A 211 -0.32 14.60 -18.93
C ARG A 211 -0.68 13.43 -18.02
N ASN A 212 -0.41 12.19 -18.46
CA ASN A 212 -0.68 10.96 -17.71
C ASN A 212 0.10 10.85 -16.39
N VAL A 213 1.22 11.58 -16.26
CA VAL A 213 2.06 11.58 -15.06
C VAL A 213 1.71 12.74 -14.14
N ALA A 214 1.32 13.88 -14.72
CA ALA A 214 0.89 15.06 -13.96
C ALA A 214 -0.40 14.81 -13.15
N ASP A 215 -1.31 13.99 -13.67
CA ASP A 215 -2.63 13.74 -13.05
C ASP A 215 -2.68 12.48 -12.17
N ALA A 216 -1.66 11.61 -12.17
CA ALA A 216 -1.67 10.36 -11.41
C ALA A 216 -1.20 10.56 -9.96
N ASN A 217 -2.09 10.30 -8.98
CA ASN A 217 -1.83 10.37 -7.52
C ASN A 217 -0.50 9.74 -7.06
N MET A 218 0.04 8.76 -7.80
CA MET A 218 1.28 8.06 -7.46
C MET A 218 2.56 8.80 -7.90
N PHE A 219 2.54 9.53 -9.02
CA PHE A 219 3.75 10.15 -9.62
C PHE A 219 3.69 11.68 -9.72
N GLY A 220 2.53 12.30 -9.49
CA GLY A 220 2.35 13.75 -9.54
C GLY A 220 3.37 14.55 -8.71
N PRO A 221 3.60 14.22 -7.41
CA PRO A 221 4.58 14.92 -6.59
C PRO A 221 6.00 14.87 -7.17
N LEU A 222 6.40 13.71 -7.71
CA LEU A 222 7.70 13.54 -8.35
C LEU A 222 7.81 14.40 -9.62
N ALA A 223 6.76 14.44 -10.44
CA ALA A 223 6.74 15.27 -11.65
C ALA A 223 6.81 16.77 -11.34
N LEU A 224 6.14 17.23 -10.27
CA LEU A 224 6.24 18.61 -9.80
C LEU A 224 7.67 18.96 -9.38
N GLU A 225 8.33 18.07 -8.64
CA GLU A 225 9.68 18.32 -8.13
C GLU A 225 10.72 18.34 -9.26
N VAL A 226 10.64 17.38 -10.19
CA VAL A 226 11.49 17.38 -11.39
C VAL A 226 11.25 18.63 -12.24
N SER A 227 10.01 19.11 -12.35
CA SER A 227 9.68 20.34 -13.09
C SER A 227 10.21 21.60 -12.40
N ARG A 228 10.32 21.61 -11.06
CA ARG A 228 10.97 22.70 -10.32
C ARG A 228 12.47 22.70 -10.55
N LEU A 229 13.11 21.53 -10.47
CA LEU A 229 14.55 21.37 -10.75
C LEU A 229 14.91 21.77 -12.19
N ALA A 230 14.11 21.36 -13.17
CA ALA A 230 14.32 21.76 -14.56
C ALA A 230 14.28 23.28 -14.73
N ARG A 231 13.30 23.95 -14.11
CA ARG A 231 13.18 25.42 -14.16
C ARG A 231 14.35 26.11 -13.45
N SER A 232 14.82 25.60 -12.30
CA SER A 232 15.98 26.19 -11.63
C SER A 232 17.26 26.02 -12.44
N MET A 233 17.48 24.85 -13.06
CA MET A 233 18.62 24.62 -13.96
C MET A 233 18.59 25.52 -15.19
N GLN A 234 17.43 25.70 -15.84
CA GLN A 234 17.30 26.61 -16.98
C GLN A 234 17.58 28.07 -16.59
N ARG A 235 17.11 28.51 -15.42
CA ARG A 235 17.42 29.86 -14.90
C ARG A 235 18.92 30.02 -14.63
N ALA A 236 19.57 29.01 -14.06
CA ALA A 236 21.00 29.03 -13.80
C ALA A 236 21.83 29.04 -15.09
N GLN A 237 21.43 28.27 -16.11
CA GLN A 237 22.08 28.29 -17.43
C GLN A 237 21.93 29.64 -18.12
N ALA A 238 20.72 30.22 -18.14
CA ALA A 238 20.50 31.54 -18.73
C ALA A 238 21.31 32.65 -18.03
N ALA A 239 21.41 32.59 -16.69
CA ALA A 239 22.25 33.50 -15.92
C ALA A 239 23.75 33.32 -16.24
N ALA A 240 24.21 32.07 -16.37
CA ALA A 240 25.61 31.77 -16.74
C ALA A 240 25.94 32.18 -18.18
N GLU A 241 25.01 32.03 -19.13
CA GLU A 241 25.16 32.52 -20.51
C GLU A 241 25.20 34.05 -20.56
N GLN A 242 24.34 34.74 -19.79
CA GLN A 242 24.43 36.20 -19.64
C GLN A 242 25.78 36.62 -19.05
N GLU A 243 26.27 35.93 -18.02
CA GLU A 243 27.58 36.19 -17.42
C GLU A 243 28.72 35.95 -18.42
N ALA A 244 28.66 34.86 -19.21
CA ALA A 244 29.66 34.56 -20.24
C ALA A 244 29.62 35.58 -21.39
N ALA A 245 28.43 36.01 -21.80
CA ALA A 245 28.25 37.07 -22.80
C ALA A 245 28.82 38.41 -22.31
N LEU A 246 28.59 38.76 -21.03
CA LEU A 246 29.16 39.95 -20.40
C LEU A 246 30.68 39.85 -20.24
N ARG A 247 31.23 38.65 -19.96
CA ARG A 247 32.69 38.40 -19.96
C ARG A 247 33.32 38.60 -21.34
N LEU A 248 32.66 38.15 -22.40
CA LEU A 248 33.12 38.31 -23.79
C LEU A 248 32.98 39.75 -24.30
N ALA A 249 31.98 40.49 -23.80
CA ALA A 249 31.74 41.89 -24.15
C ALA A 249 32.79 42.87 -23.60
N GLY A 250 33.71 42.44 -22.73
CA GLY A 250 34.98 43.13 -22.48
C GLY A 250 34.90 44.55 -21.91
N GLU A 251 33.75 45.03 -21.44
CA GLU A 251 33.62 46.38 -20.89
C GLU A 251 33.55 46.36 -19.35
N SER A 252 34.36 47.25 -18.76
CA SER A 252 34.48 47.52 -17.33
C SER A 252 33.24 48.23 -16.78
N ILE A 253 32.08 47.58 -16.87
CA ILE A 253 30.85 48.11 -16.29
C ILE A 253 30.73 47.56 -14.86
N TRP A 254 30.61 48.48 -13.90
CA TRP A 254 30.36 48.16 -12.51
C TRP A 254 29.01 47.46 -12.35
N THR A 255 28.96 46.38 -11.57
CA THR A 255 27.72 45.73 -11.13
C THR A 255 27.78 45.47 -9.62
N GLU A 256 26.61 45.39 -8.99
CA GLU A 256 26.46 45.13 -7.54
C GLU A 256 27.21 43.86 -7.12
N GLU A 257 27.07 42.79 -7.90
CA GLU A 257 27.69 41.48 -7.63
C GLU A 257 29.21 41.51 -7.75
N ARG A 258 29.75 42.23 -8.73
CA ARG A 258 31.20 42.34 -8.94
C ARG A 258 31.86 43.16 -7.83
N LEU A 259 31.22 44.24 -7.38
CA LEU A 259 31.69 45.01 -6.24
C LEU A 259 31.68 44.17 -4.96
N LYS A 260 30.60 43.42 -4.73
CA LYS A 260 30.48 42.52 -3.57
C LYS A 260 31.60 41.47 -3.55
N GLN A 261 31.86 40.81 -4.69
CA GLN A 261 32.95 39.83 -4.79
C GLN A 261 34.33 40.47 -4.60
N PHE A 262 34.56 41.65 -5.19
CA PHE A 262 35.83 42.37 -5.02
C PHE A 262 36.10 42.73 -3.56
N VAL A 263 35.10 43.30 -2.86
CA VAL A 263 35.23 43.65 -1.44
C VAL A 263 35.40 42.41 -0.58
N GLN A 264 34.66 41.33 -0.83
CA GLN A 264 34.83 40.07 -0.09
C GLN A 264 36.24 39.48 -0.25
N MET A 265 36.81 39.55 -1.46
CA MET A 265 38.17 39.10 -1.74
C MET A 265 39.21 39.97 -1.02
N GLN A 266 39.06 41.29 -1.03
CA GLN A 266 39.99 42.21 -0.34
C GLN A 266 39.89 42.12 1.18
N MET A 267 38.70 41.86 1.71
CA MET A 267 38.45 41.77 3.14
C MET A 267 38.73 40.37 3.72
N ASN A 268 39.08 39.37 2.90
CA ASN A 268 39.28 37.98 3.30
C ASN A 268 38.14 37.45 4.21
N GLY A 269 36.89 37.79 3.88
CA GLY A 269 35.71 37.39 4.66
C GLY A 269 35.51 38.14 6.00
N ARG A 270 36.27 39.21 6.28
CA ARG A 270 36.06 40.08 7.45
C ARG A 270 34.88 41.03 7.25
N LEU A 271 34.29 41.47 8.37
CA LEU A 271 33.16 42.42 8.38
C LEU A 271 33.60 43.80 7.87
N LEU A 272 32.85 44.37 6.91
CA LEU A 272 33.00 45.76 6.50
C LEU A 272 32.35 46.69 7.53
N VAL A 273 33.15 47.60 8.09
CA VAL A 273 32.69 48.63 9.02
C VAL A 273 33.08 50.00 8.46
N VAL A 274 32.09 50.83 8.18
CA VAL A 274 32.27 52.22 7.76
C VAL A 274 31.97 53.13 8.94
N VAL A 275 32.83 54.08 9.22
CA VAL A 275 32.64 55.07 10.29
C VAL A 275 32.73 56.46 9.68
N SER A 276 31.68 57.24 9.84
CA SER A 276 31.63 58.62 9.35
C SER A 276 30.80 59.50 10.26
N ASN A 277 31.05 60.81 10.25
CA ASN A 277 30.19 61.73 10.99
C ASN A 277 28.76 61.72 10.46
N ARG A 278 28.60 61.80 9.13
CA ARG A 278 27.28 61.82 8.48
C ARG A 278 26.69 60.42 8.40
N GLU A 279 25.43 60.30 8.80
CA GLU A 279 24.61 59.10 8.60
C GLU A 279 23.97 59.08 7.20
N PRO A 280 23.64 57.89 6.67
CA PRO A 280 23.02 57.77 5.35
C PRO A 280 21.54 58.16 5.33
N VAL A 281 20.86 58.12 6.47
CA VAL A 281 19.45 58.49 6.64
C VAL A 281 19.22 59.06 8.03
N SER A 282 18.58 60.22 8.11
CA SER A 282 18.13 60.86 9.35
C SER A 282 16.59 60.82 9.42
N HIS A 283 16.02 60.71 10.60
CA HIS A 283 14.59 60.71 10.84
C HIS A 283 14.19 61.99 11.56
N VAL A 284 13.20 62.69 11.00
CA VAL A 284 12.74 63.97 11.53
C VAL A 284 11.23 64.00 11.77
N TRP A 285 10.81 64.71 12.81
CA TRP A 285 9.39 64.97 13.08
C TRP A 285 8.84 66.03 12.13
N ARG A 286 7.80 65.69 11.35
CA ARG A 286 7.02 66.66 10.56
C ARG A 286 5.54 66.35 10.66
N GLY A 287 4.73 67.33 11.06
CA GLY A 287 3.28 67.19 11.11
C GLY A 287 2.77 66.05 12.01
N GLY A 288 3.52 65.70 13.07
CA GLY A 288 3.17 64.59 13.96
C GLY A 288 3.49 63.19 13.42
N GLN A 289 4.24 63.09 12.32
CA GLN A 289 4.75 61.83 11.76
C GLN A 289 6.27 61.88 11.61
N ILE A 290 6.91 60.70 11.69
CA ILE A 290 8.35 60.55 11.48
C ILE A 290 8.61 60.37 9.99
N HIS A 291 9.48 61.22 9.42
CA HIS A 291 9.90 61.13 8.03
C HIS A 291 11.39 60.80 7.92
N ALA A 292 11.72 59.82 7.08
CA ALA A 292 13.11 59.56 6.68
C ALA A 292 13.57 60.62 5.66
N GLN A 293 14.76 61.17 5.89
CA GLN A 293 15.39 62.16 5.03
C GLN A 293 16.84 61.74 4.75
N ALA A 294 17.24 61.77 3.48
CA ALA A 294 18.63 61.59 3.08
C ALA A 294 19.40 62.91 3.27
N PRO A 295 20.49 62.94 4.05
CA PRO A 295 21.31 64.14 4.19
C PRO A 295 22.06 64.49 2.90
N ALA A 296 22.23 65.78 2.61
CA ALA A 296 23.05 66.24 1.50
C ALA A 296 24.54 65.98 1.82
N SER A 297 25.09 64.86 1.34
CA SER A 297 26.49 64.50 1.57
C SER A 297 27.05 63.69 0.40
N GLY A 298 28.18 64.16 -0.16
CA GLY A 298 28.92 63.43 -1.18
C GLY A 298 29.47 62.09 -0.67
N LEU A 299 29.87 62.03 0.60
CA LEU A 299 30.30 60.78 1.25
C LEU A 299 29.17 59.76 1.29
N VAL A 300 27.96 60.19 1.70
CA VAL A 300 26.79 59.31 1.73
C VAL A 300 26.46 58.81 0.33
N THR A 301 26.44 59.72 -0.65
CA THR A 301 26.15 59.39 -2.06
C THR A 301 27.14 58.37 -2.62
N ALA A 302 28.42 58.46 -2.25
CA ALA A 302 29.43 57.51 -2.70
C ALA A 302 29.36 56.16 -1.98
N MET A 303 29.14 56.15 -0.65
CA MET A 303 29.24 54.94 0.17
C MET A 303 27.93 54.16 0.33
N ASP A 304 26.76 54.79 0.22
CA ASP A 304 25.48 54.09 0.31
C ASP A 304 25.35 52.94 -0.71
N PRO A 305 25.67 53.12 -2.01
CA PRO A 305 25.64 52.02 -2.97
C PRO A 305 26.60 50.87 -2.61
N VAL A 306 27.78 51.19 -2.05
CA VAL A 306 28.77 50.20 -1.64
C VAL A 306 28.26 49.39 -0.45
N MET A 307 27.69 50.06 0.55
CA MET A 307 27.13 49.41 1.73
C MET A 307 25.90 48.57 1.39
N ARG A 308 25.07 49.00 0.45
CA ARG A 308 23.93 48.21 -0.05
C ARG A 308 24.36 46.93 -0.77
N ALA A 309 25.41 47.01 -1.58
CA ALA A 309 25.95 45.86 -2.32
C ALA A 309 26.68 44.86 -1.42
N CYS A 310 27.52 45.36 -0.51
CA CYS A 310 28.46 44.56 0.28
C CYS A 310 27.91 44.15 1.65
N GLY A 311 26.93 44.88 2.17
CA GLY A 311 26.46 44.75 3.55
C GLY A 311 27.47 45.27 4.56
N GLY A 312 27.24 44.98 5.85
CA GLY A 312 28.13 45.37 6.94
C GLY A 312 27.50 46.32 7.96
N VAL A 313 28.34 47.10 8.65
CA VAL A 313 27.90 48.06 9.67
C VAL A 313 28.38 49.46 9.31
N TRP A 314 27.47 50.42 9.26
CA TRP A 314 27.78 51.84 9.15
C TRP A 314 27.59 52.48 10.52
N VAL A 315 28.64 53.06 11.11
CA VAL A 315 28.58 53.83 12.36
C VAL A 315 28.57 55.31 12.05
N ALA A 316 27.55 56.05 12.52
CA ALA A 316 27.46 57.49 12.28
C ALA A 316 26.74 58.25 13.40
N HIS A 317 26.85 59.57 13.43
CA HIS A 317 26.11 60.42 14.36
C HIS A 317 24.63 60.47 13.99
N GLY A 318 23.74 60.19 14.95
CA GLY A 318 22.29 60.34 14.80
C GLY A 318 21.87 61.79 15.00
N SER A 319 21.63 62.50 13.90
CA SER A 319 21.43 63.95 13.84
C SER A 319 19.96 64.38 13.79
N GLY A 320 19.06 63.45 13.49
CA GLY A 320 17.61 63.69 13.43
C GLY A 320 16.95 63.74 14.81
N ASP A 321 15.95 64.60 14.97
CA ASP A 321 15.19 64.75 16.22
C ASP A 321 14.29 63.54 16.54
N ALA A 322 13.99 62.69 15.56
CA ALA A 322 13.25 61.43 15.71
C ALA A 322 14.15 60.18 15.66
N ASP A 323 15.48 60.32 15.53
CA ASP A 323 16.38 59.19 15.29
C ASP A 323 16.40 58.17 16.43
N ARG A 324 16.24 58.63 17.67
CA ARG A 324 16.24 57.76 18.86
C ARG A 324 15.01 56.84 18.91
N GLU A 325 13.92 57.25 18.28
CA GLU A 325 12.65 56.51 18.28
C GLU A 325 12.60 55.43 17.19
N THR A 326 13.51 55.48 16.22
CA THR A 326 13.55 54.59 15.05
C THR A 326 14.57 53.45 15.17
N VAL A 327 15.36 53.43 16.24
CA VAL A 327 16.43 52.46 16.46
C VAL A 327 16.07 51.44 17.53
N ASP A 328 16.75 50.29 17.52
CA ASP A 328 16.71 49.32 18.61
C ASP A 328 17.40 49.85 19.89
N GLY A 329 17.30 49.08 20.98
CA GLY A 329 17.93 49.43 22.26
C GLY A 329 19.47 49.51 22.25
N ARG A 330 20.12 49.20 21.12
CA ARG A 330 21.58 49.35 20.90
C ARG A 330 21.90 50.49 19.91
N GLY A 331 20.91 51.29 19.55
CA GLY A 331 21.06 52.39 18.60
C GLY A 331 21.19 51.93 17.15
N ARG A 332 20.62 50.79 16.76
CA ARG A 332 20.76 50.21 15.42
C ARG A 332 19.45 50.22 14.63
N ILE A 333 19.57 50.37 13.32
CA ILE A 333 18.47 50.28 12.36
C ILE A 333 18.98 49.63 11.06
N GLY A 334 18.13 48.83 10.42
CA GLY A 334 18.41 48.29 9.09
C GLY A 334 18.17 49.35 8.00
N VAL A 335 19.07 49.44 7.02
CA VAL A 335 18.96 50.43 5.93
C VAL A 335 19.06 49.73 4.56
N PRO A 336 18.15 50.05 3.61
CA PRO A 336 16.87 50.76 3.79
C PRO A 336 15.92 50.05 4.77
N VAL A 337 14.95 50.77 5.35
CA VAL A 337 14.03 50.21 6.36
C VAL A 337 13.16 49.08 5.79
N ASP A 338 12.71 49.22 4.54
CA ASP A 338 11.81 48.24 3.89
C ASP A 338 12.53 46.98 3.40
N ASP A 339 13.82 47.09 3.06
CA ASP A 339 14.67 45.98 2.61
C ASP A 339 16.08 46.14 3.20
N PRO A 340 16.30 45.77 4.48
CA PRO A 340 17.57 45.99 5.16
C PRO A 340 18.75 45.31 4.48
N ARG A 341 19.65 46.11 3.88
CA ARG A 341 20.87 45.63 3.21
C ARG A 341 22.10 45.69 4.11
N TYR A 342 22.16 46.66 5.02
CA TYR A 342 23.21 46.81 6.02
C TYR A 342 22.66 47.42 7.31
N THR A 343 23.46 47.42 8.37
CA THR A 343 23.07 47.96 9.68
C THR A 343 23.68 49.34 9.88
N LEU A 344 22.85 50.36 10.10
CA LEU A 344 23.28 51.65 10.63
C LEU A 344 23.29 51.58 12.15
N ARG A 345 24.41 51.94 12.78
CA ARG A 345 24.56 52.12 14.22
C ARG A 345 24.78 53.61 14.51
N ARG A 346 23.86 54.21 15.23
CA ARG A 346 23.93 55.61 15.64
C ARG A 346 24.77 55.78 16.90
N VAL A 347 25.58 56.82 16.87
CA VAL A 347 26.29 57.40 18.01
C VAL A 347 25.55 58.67 18.38
N TRP A 348 25.38 58.89 19.67
CA TRP A 348 24.69 60.05 20.20
C TRP A 348 25.73 61.02 20.75
N LEU A 349 25.72 62.25 20.25
CA LEU A 349 26.53 63.33 20.79
C LEU A 349 25.66 64.23 21.67
N THR A 350 26.26 64.81 22.71
CA THR A 350 25.62 65.92 23.43
C THR A 350 25.67 67.19 22.60
N LYS A 351 24.88 68.20 22.97
CA LYS A 351 24.90 69.51 22.29
C LYS A 351 26.26 70.18 22.41
N GLU A 352 26.94 70.00 23.53
CA GLU A 352 28.28 70.52 23.78
C GLU A 352 29.32 69.81 22.91
N GLU A 353 29.23 68.48 22.76
CA GLU A 353 30.09 67.70 21.87
C GLU A 353 29.86 68.08 20.40
N GLU A 354 28.61 68.19 19.96
CA GLU A 354 28.28 68.62 18.60
C GLU A 354 28.81 70.03 18.32
N GLN A 355 28.59 70.98 19.23
CA GLN A 355 29.05 72.36 19.05
C GLN A 355 30.59 72.44 19.06
N GLY A 356 31.26 71.76 19.98
CA GLY A 356 32.71 71.80 20.11
C GLY A 356 33.43 71.07 18.97
N TYR A 357 33.02 69.83 18.68
CA TYR A 357 33.69 68.99 17.68
C TYR A 357 33.20 69.27 16.26
N TYR A 358 31.88 69.27 16.01
CA TYR A 358 31.35 69.35 14.65
C TYR A 358 31.32 70.79 14.16
N SER A 359 30.69 71.71 14.89
CA SER A 359 30.64 73.13 14.50
C SER A 359 32.01 73.79 14.63
N GLY A 360 32.64 73.72 15.81
CA GLY A 360 33.93 74.35 16.07
C GLY A 360 35.09 73.67 15.34
N PHE A 361 35.61 72.57 15.89
CA PHE A 361 36.86 72.00 15.39
C PHE A 361 36.79 71.54 13.92
N SER A 362 35.71 70.84 13.53
CA SER A 362 35.61 70.27 12.18
C SER A 362 35.25 71.31 11.12
N ASN A 363 34.20 72.12 11.33
CA ASN A 363 33.70 73.05 10.31
C ASN A 363 34.31 74.46 10.37
N GLU A 364 34.63 74.99 11.56
CA GLU A 364 35.33 76.28 11.68
C GLU A 364 36.86 76.13 11.62
N GLY A 365 37.40 74.96 12.00
CA GLY A 365 38.84 74.68 12.02
C GLY A 365 39.35 73.91 10.79
N LEU A 366 38.98 72.63 10.67
CA LEU A 366 39.56 71.73 9.66
C LEU A 366 39.04 71.95 8.24
N TRP A 367 37.75 72.24 8.06
CA TRP A 367 37.16 72.43 6.74
C TRP A 367 37.74 73.61 5.93
N PRO A 368 38.03 74.79 6.53
CA PRO A 368 38.64 75.89 5.78
C PRO A 368 40.17 75.79 5.60
N LEU A 369 40.85 74.91 6.35
CA LEU A 369 42.30 74.66 6.24
C LEU A 369 42.60 73.81 5.00
#